data_AF-A0A1Z4BKJ0-F1
#
_entry.id   AF-A0A1Z4BKJ0-F1
#
_cell.length_a   1.000
_cell.length_b   1.000
_cell.length_c   1.000
_cell.angle_alpha   90.00
_cell.angle_beta   90.00
_cell.angle_gamma   90.00
#
_symmetry.space_group_name_H-M   'P 1'
#
loop_
_entity.id
_entity.type
_entity.pdbx_description
1 polymer ?
#
loop_
_entity_poly.entity_id
_entity_poly.type
_entity_poly.pdbx_seq_one_letter_code
_entity_poly.pdbx_strand_id
1 'polypeptide(L)'
;MKKLIFSALVATALCVSSCGKDDDNGGGSTSLNGDWYLYNIYNDPDGNGKSWAIPGNCAKKTYWSISDKKIKHEWYYSKGSECKHTPKYYDYTATNGVFDMTVADDSPNERKGGKTSIKYEIKDKELILRFKNTRQQDEIQVLHKKGVDYSSLDPFVGYWQMTKATVGQTEATVKQGECLNGEVVASSFGFTLYLNVPEQSGQCKKTINTYEWVKEGNKYYNVTDPQNKEELALVFSENNTKLSYSEQTQNGLVTLYFTKVK
;
A
#
# COMPACT_ATOMS: atom_id res chain seq x y z
N MET A 1 -5.96 -2.51 31.88
CA MET A 1 -7.19 -3.11 31.33
C MET A 1 -6.98 -3.32 29.83
N LYS A 2 -6.66 -4.54 29.41
CA LYS A 2 -6.50 -4.89 27.99
C LYS A 2 -7.89 -5.11 27.40
N LYS A 3 -8.37 -4.16 26.61
CA LYS A 3 -9.64 -4.32 25.90
C LYS A 3 -9.34 -4.87 24.51
N LEU A 4 -9.89 -6.05 24.26
CA LEU A 4 -10.17 -6.59 22.94
C LEU A 4 -10.78 -5.49 22.07
N ILE A 5 -10.23 -5.24 20.88
CA ILE A 5 -10.93 -4.49 19.84
C ILE A 5 -10.93 -5.35 18.58
N PHE A 6 -11.92 -6.26 18.55
CA PHE A 6 -12.59 -6.58 17.30
C PHE A 6 -13.88 -5.76 17.28
N SER A 7 -14.16 -5.16 16.12
CA SER A 7 -15.45 -4.67 15.65
C SER A 7 -15.60 -3.14 15.50
N ALA A 8 -16.00 -2.80 14.27
CA ALA A 8 -16.92 -1.74 13.84
C ALA A 8 -16.42 -0.29 13.74
N LEU A 9 -16.35 0.15 12.47
CA LEU A 9 -16.91 1.40 11.93
C LEU A 9 -16.64 2.70 12.69
N VAL A 10 -15.81 3.58 12.11
CA VAL A 10 -16.01 5.03 12.20
C VAL A 10 -15.71 5.71 10.86
N ALA A 11 -16.59 6.65 10.53
CA ALA A 11 -16.66 7.43 9.32
C ALA A 11 -15.47 8.37 9.10
N THR A 12 -15.15 8.54 7.82
CA THR A 12 -14.23 9.52 7.25
C THR A 12 -14.47 10.94 7.77
N ALA A 13 -13.43 11.52 8.37
CA ALA A 13 -13.20 12.95 8.40
C ALA A 13 -11.69 13.24 8.54
N LEU A 14 -11.00 13.45 7.43
CA LEU A 14 -9.72 14.16 7.42
C LEU A 14 -9.79 15.26 6.36
N CYS A 15 -10.17 16.45 6.82
CA CYS A 15 -9.85 17.72 6.17
C CYS A 15 -8.59 18.30 6.83
N VAL A 16 -7.64 18.65 5.97
CA VAL A 16 -6.61 19.71 6.05
C VAL A 16 -5.54 19.64 7.16
N SER A 17 -4.30 19.39 6.73
CA SER A 17 -3.23 20.40 6.81
C SER A 17 -2.07 20.03 5.87
N SER A 18 -2.15 20.53 4.63
CA SER A 18 -0.96 20.73 3.80
C SER A 18 -0.24 21.96 4.34
N CYS A 19 0.75 21.74 5.19
CA CYS A 19 1.89 22.63 5.45
C CYS A 19 2.96 21.79 6.18
N GLY A 20 3.42 20.72 5.53
CA GLY A 20 4.69 20.09 5.89
C GLY A 20 5.78 20.95 5.29
N LYS A 21 6.58 21.59 6.15
CA LYS A 21 7.85 22.19 5.77
C LYS A 21 8.69 21.11 5.08
N ASP A 22 9.30 21.50 3.97
CA ASP A 22 10.37 20.75 3.33
C ASP A 22 11.52 20.59 4.33
N ASP A 23 11.56 19.45 5.02
CA ASP A 23 12.78 19.00 5.66
C ASP A 23 13.64 18.37 4.54
N ASP A 24 14.44 19.24 3.91
CA ASP A 24 15.53 18.92 2.99
C ASP A 24 16.60 18.08 3.70
N ASN A 25 16.30 16.79 3.92
CA ASN A 25 17.27 15.80 4.35
C ASN A 25 17.47 14.76 3.23
N GLY A 26 18.23 15.16 2.21
CA GLY A 26 19.14 14.24 1.50
C GLY A 26 18.59 13.34 0.38
N GLY A 27 17.44 13.63 -0.23
CA GLY A 27 16.94 12.89 -1.39
C GLY A 27 16.54 13.81 -2.53
N GLY A 28 17.35 13.90 -3.59
CA GLY A 28 17.11 14.79 -4.73
C GLY A 28 15.66 14.74 -5.25
N SER A 29 15.07 15.91 -5.54
CA SER A 29 13.66 16.01 -5.94
C SER A 29 13.40 15.04 -7.09
N THR A 30 12.61 14.00 -6.84
CA THR A 30 12.23 13.10 -7.93
C THR A 30 11.29 13.87 -8.84
N SER A 31 11.80 14.31 -9.99
CA SER A 31 10.99 15.01 -10.98
C SER A 31 9.77 14.16 -11.32
N LEU A 32 8.61 14.80 -11.45
CA LEU A 32 7.38 14.15 -11.84
C LEU A 32 7.48 13.51 -13.24
N ASN A 33 8.29 14.07 -14.14
CA ASN A 33 8.43 13.57 -15.51
C ASN A 33 9.11 12.20 -15.55
N GLY A 34 8.50 11.24 -16.25
CA GLY A 34 9.02 9.89 -16.46
C GLY A 34 7.93 8.83 -16.36
N ASP A 35 8.36 7.56 -16.42
CA ASP A 35 7.46 6.41 -16.32
C ASP A 35 7.36 5.94 -14.88
N TRP A 36 6.14 5.91 -14.34
CA TRP A 36 5.82 5.50 -12.98
C TRP A 36 5.02 4.21 -12.99
N TYR A 37 5.60 3.13 -12.47
CA TYR A 37 4.99 1.81 -12.46
C TYR A 37 4.25 1.55 -11.15
N LEU A 38 3.10 0.90 -11.25
CA LEU A 38 2.27 0.59 -10.10
C LEU A 38 2.98 -0.38 -9.14
N TYR A 39 3.21 0.07 -7.91
CA TYR A 39 3.90 -0.69 -6.87
C TYR A 39 2.92 -1.30 -5.87
N ASN A 40 2.11 -0.46 -5.21
CA ASN A 40 1.08 -0.86 -4.24
C ASN A 40 -0.24 -0.17 -4.56
N ILE A 41 -1.35 -0.83 -4.21
CA ILE A 41 -2.70 -0.25 -4.32
C ILE A 41 -3.38 -0.34 -2.96
N TYR A 42 -4.10 0.71 -2.58
CA TYR A 42 -5.08 0.69 -1.50
C TYR A 42 -6.48 0.82 -2.09
N ASN A 43 -7.28 -0.24 -2.03
CA ASN A 43 -8.67 -0.22 -2.47
C ASN A 43 -9.48 -1.34 -1.79
N ASP A 44 -10.77 -1.45 -2.17
CA ASP A 44 -11.68 -2.50 -1.71
C ASP A 44 -12.16 -3.33 -2.91
N PRO A 45 -11.32 -4.23 -3.44
CA PRO A 45 -11.60 -4.90 -4.72
C PRO A 45 -12.75 -5.91 -4.62
N ASP A 46 -12.96 -6.48 -3.42
CA ASP A 46 -13.88 -7.58 -3.17
C ASP A 46 -15.06 -7.22 -2.24
N GLY A 47 -15.14 -5.95 -1.79
CA GLY A 47 -16.17 -5.51 -0.85
C GLY A 47 -15.93 -5.95 0.60
N ASN A 48 -14.73 -6.45 0.91
CA ASN A 48 -14.32 -6.93 2.23
C ASN A 48 -13.60 -5.86 3.07
N GLY A 49 -13.63 -4.60 2.60
CA GLY A 49 -12.97 -3.47 3.24
C GLY A 49 -11.67 -3.10 2.54
N LYS A 50 -11.25 -1.85 2.75
CA LYS A 50 -10.07 -1.29 2.08
C LYS A 50 -8.78 -1.87 2.66
N SER A 51 -7.87 -2.25 1.77
CA SER A 51 -6.58 -2.85 2.15
C SER A 51 -5.47 -2.50 1.16
N TRP A 52 -4.24 -2.49 1.66
CA TRP A 52 -3.03 -2.37 0.86
C TRP A 52 -2.72 -3.72 0.23
N ALA A 53 -2.55 -3.76 -1.08
CA ALA A 53 -2.32 -4.97 -1.84
C ALA A 53 -1.19 -4.79 -2.86
N ILE A 54 -0.45 -5.88 -3.08
CA ILE A 54 0.50 -5.97 -4.20
C ILE A 54 -0.30 -6.25 -5.47
N PRO A 55 -0.10 -5.50 -6.57
CA PRO A 55 -0.80 -5.75 -7.82
C PRO A 55 -0.48 -7.15 -8.35
N GLY A 56 -1.48 -7.79 -8.95
CA GLY A 56 -1.28 -9.04 -9.69
C GLY A 56 -0.35 -8.88 -10.89
N ASN A 57 0.07 -9.99 -11.51
CA ASN A 57 1.06 -9.98 -12.59
C ASN A 57 0.69 -9.08 -13.80
N CYS A 58 -0.58 -9.02 -14.18
CA CYS A 58 -1.02 -8.09 -15.22
C CYS A 58 -1.00 -6.64 -14.72
N ALA A 59 -1.55 -6.38 -13.52
CA ALA A 59 -1.65 -5.04 -12.97
C ALA A 59 -0.29 -4.38 -12.70
N LYS A 60 0.76 -5.16 -12.37
CA LYS A 60 2.16 -4.69 -12.25
C LYS A 60 2.73 -4.07 -13.52
N LYS A 61 2.14 -4.37 -14.70
CA LYS A 61 2.52 -3.74 -15.96
C LYS A 61 1.93 -2.35 -16.14
N THR A 62 0.96 -1.96 -15.29
CA THR A 62 0.36 -0.64 -15.32
C THR A 62 1.40 0.42 -15.01
N TYR A 63 1.43 1.47 -15.83
CA TYR A 63 2.28 2.62 -15.60
C TYR A 63 1.61 3.92 -16.05
N TRP A 64 2.10 5.01 -15.47
CA TRP A 64 1.75 6.38 -15.83
C TRP A 64 3.01 7.03 -16.42
N SER A 65 2.98 7.32 -17.72
CA SER A 65 4.04 8.07 -18.37
C SER A 65 3.69 9.55 -18.33
N ILE A 66 4.44 10.33 -17.56
CA ILE A 66 4.19 11.73 -17.32
C ILE A 66 5.28 12.55 -18.04
N SER A 67 4.84 13.49 -18.86
CA SER A 67 5.67 14.44 -19.60
C SER A 67 5.09 15.83 -19.45
N ASP A 68 5.82 16.88 -19.84
CA ASP A 68 5.47 18.29 -19.56
C ASP A 68 3.96 18.64 -19.64
N LYS A 69 3.27 18.21 -20.70
CA LYS A 69 1.83 18.50 -20.91
C LYS A 69 0.95 17.29 -21.11
N LYS A 70 1.52 16.08 -21.10
CA LYS A 70 0.78 14.84 -21.33
C LYS A 70 1.01 13.78 -20.27
N ILE A 71 -0.08 13.16 -19.85
CA ILE A 71 -0.10 11.93 -19.07
C ILE A 71 -0.63 10.80 -19.96
N LYS A 72 0.09 9.69 -20.02
CA LYS A 72 -0.40 8.43 -20.58
C LYS A 72 -0.60 7.42 -19.47
N HIS A 73 -1.84 7.04 -19.22
CA HIS A 73 -2.17 5.95 -18.32
C HIS A 73 -2.30 4.66 -19.11
N GLU A 74 -1.34 3.77 -18.92
CA GLU A 74 -1.19 2.53 -19.65
C GLU A 74 -1.71 1.41 -18.76
N TRP A 75 -3.03 1.22 -18.73
CA TRP A 75 -3.69 0.35 -17.76
C TRP A 75 -3.72 -1.11 -18.20
N TYR A 76 -3.23 -2.01 -17.35
CA TYR A 76 -3.26 -3.44 -17.57
C TYR A 76 -4.08 -4.14 -16.48
N TYR A 77 -4.96 -5.05 -16.88
CA TYR A 77 -5.81 -5.79 -15.95
C TYR A 77 -6.05 -7.22 -16.42
N SER A 78 -6.34 -8.11 -15.47
CA SER A 78 -6.66 -9.50 -15.77
C SER A 78 -8.13 -9.62 -16.19
N LYS A 79 -8.39 -10.32 -17.30
CA LYS A 79 -9.72 -10.77 -17.71
C LYS A 79 -9.66 -12.26 -18.00
N GLY A 80 -10.06 -13.09 -17.02
CA GLY A 80 -9.78 -14.52 -17.07
C GLY A 80 -8.27 -14.78 -17.00
N SER A 81 -7.74 -15.59 -17.92
CA SER A 81 -6.30 -15.87 -18.05
C SER A 81 -5.52 -14.82 -18.84
N GLU A 82 -6.19 -13.85 -19.47
CA GLU A 82 -5.55 -12.86 -20.34
C GLU A 82 -5.24 -11.55 -19.60
N CYS A 83 -4.06 -10.97 -19.89
CA CYS A 83 -3.78 -9.58 -19.54
C CYS A 83 -4.32 -8.66 -20.64
N LYS A 84 -5.37 -7.91 -20.34
CA LYS A 84 -5.90 -6.85 -21.21
C LYS A 84 -5.17 -5.54 -20.96
N HIS A 85 -5.14 -4.70 -22.00
CA HIS A 85 -4.47 -3.41 -22.02
C HIS A 85 -5.46 -2.36 -22.55
N THR A 86 -5.65 -1.29 -21.79
CA THR A 86 -6.54 -0.18 -22.14
C THR A 86 -5.84 1.14 -21.83
N PRO A 87 -5.18 1.76 -22.83
CA PRO A 87 -4.54 3.06 -22.63
C PRO A 87 -5.56 4.19 -22.55
N LYS A 88 -5.26 5.23 -21.76
CA LYS A 88 -5.95 6.52 -21.75
C LYS A 88 -4.95 7.66 -21.68
N TYR A 89 -5.09 8.64 -22.55
CA TYR A 89 -4.17 9.77 -22.63
C TYR A 89 -4.87 11.07 -22.27
N TYR A 90 -4.11 11.95 -21.62
CA TYR A 90 -4.63 13.18 -21.08
C TYR A 90 -3.68 14.32 -21.38
N ASP A 91 -4.24 15.44 -21.84
CA ASP A 91 -3.62 16.74 -21.66
C ASP A 91 -3.91 17.16 -20.22
N TYR A 92 -2.92 17.73 -19.53
CA TYR A 92 -3.09 18.05 -18.11
C TYR A 92 -2.35 19.31 -17.68
N THR A 93 -2.80 19.85 -16.55
CA THR A 93 -2.06 20.82 -15.75
C THR A 93 -1.86 20.27 -14.34
N ALA A 94 -0.71 20.58 -13.73
CA ALA A 94 -0.41 20.21 -12.36
C ALA A 94 -0.33 21.45 -11.48
N THR A 95 -1.26 21.60 -10.54
CA THR A 95 -1.25 22.74 -9.59
C THR A 95 -1.63 22.24 -8.21
N ASN A 96 -0.86 22.62 -7.19
CA ASN A 96 -1.15 22.34 -5.77
C ASN A 96 -1.48 20.87 -5.46
N GLY A 97 -0.71 19.92 -6.02
CA GLY A 97 -0.93 18.48 -5.78
C GLY A 97 -2.17 17.91 -6.47
N VAL A 98 -2.67 18.56 -7.51
CA VAL A 98 -3.79 18.08 -8.34
C VAL A 98 -3.36 18.05 -9.80
N PHE A 99 -3.64 16.93 -10.47
CA PHE A 99 -3.68 16.87 -11.93
C PHE A 99 -5.09 17.16 -12.38
N ASP A 100 -5.26 18.28 -13.09
CA ASP A 100 -6.47 18.56 -13.85
C ASP A 100 -6.28 18.03 -15.26
N MET A 101 -7.10 17.06 -15.65
CA MET A 101 -6.85 16.21 -16.80
C MET A 101 -8.03 16.27 -17.77
N THR A 102 -7.73 16.43 -19.05
CA THR A 102 -8.70 16.35 -20.14
C THR A 102 -8.29 15.22 -21.06
N VAL A 103 -9.21 14.30 -21.37
CA VAL A 103 -8.98 13.20 -22.31
C VAL A 103 -8.53 13.80 -23.64
N ALA A 104 -7.29 13.49 -24.00
CA ALA A 104 -6.61 14.07 -25.15
C ALA A 104 -7.24 13.57 -26.47
N ASP A 105 -7.08 14.36 -27.53
CA ASP A 105 -7.64 14.03 -28.85
C ASP A 105 -7.04 12.76 -29.47
N ASP A 106 -5.81 12.42 -29.07
CA ASP A 106 -5.08 11.21 -29.45
C ASP A 106 -5.30 10.03 -28.48
N SER A 107 -6.16 10.19 -27.46
CA SER A 107 -6.50 9.08 -26.55
C SER A 107 -7.29 7.98 -27.29
N PRO A 108 -6.87 6.71 -27.18
CA PRO A 108 -7.63 5.59 -27.71
C PRO A 108 -8.92 5.37 -26.91
N ASN A 109 -9.97 4.89 -27.59
CA ASN A 109 -11.16 4.24 -26.99
C ASN A 109 -11.99 5.03 -25.97
N GLU A 110 -11.77 6.35 -25.82
CA GLU A 110 -12.45 7.18 -24.82
C GLU A 110 -13.14 8.40 -25.43
N ARG A 111 -14.11 8.97 -24.69
CA ARG A 111 -14.79 10.20 -25.10
C ARG A 111 -13.85 11.39 -24.95
N LYS A 112 -13.35 11.88 -26.09
CA LYS A 112 -12.48 13.07 -26.19
C LYS A 112 -13.07 14.28 -25.46
N GLY A 113 -12.21 15.06 -24.82
CA GLY A 113 -12.61 16.26 -24.06
C GLY A 113 -13.25 15.96 -22.70
N GLY A 114 -13.39 14.70 -22.31
CA GLY A 114 -13.84 14.33 -20.96
C GLY A 114 -12.86 14.86 -19.91
N LYS A 115 -13.37 15.49 -18.86
CA LYS A 115 -12.55 16.08 -17.79
C LYS A 115 -12.56 15.21 -16.54
N THR A 116 -11.42 15.12 -15.88
CA THR A 116 -11.27 14.48 -14.58
C THR A 116 -10.15 15.17 -13.80
N SER A 117 -10.06 14.91 -12.51
CA SER A 117 -8.94 15.35 -11.70
C SER A 117 -8.56 14.28 -10.70
N ILE A 118 -7.26 14.17 -10.45
CA ILE A 118 -6.71 13.26 -9.44
C ILE A 118 -5.74 14.02 -8.55
N LYS A 119 -5.73 13.68 -7.26
CA LYS A 119 -4.74 14.24 -6.33
C LYS A 119 -3.45 13.44 -6.47
N TYR A 120 -2.33 14.14 -6.41
CA TYR A 120 -1.01 13.53 -6.41
C TYR A 120 -0.12 14.13 -5.32
N GLU A 121 0.83 13.32 -4.86
CA GLU A 121 1.88 13.70 -3.92
C GLU A 121 3.16 12.95 -4.32
N ILE A 122 4.32 13.60 -4.21
CA ILE A 122 5.62 12.92 -4.28
C ILE A 122 6.20 12.93 -2.87
N LYS A 123 6.46 11.75 -2.34
CA LYS A 123 7.05 11.56 -1.01
C LYS A 123 8.04 10.41 -1.07
N ASP A 124 9.24 10.60 -0.51
CA ASP A 124 10.29 9.57 -0.47
C ASP A 124 10.59 8.93 -1.84
N LYS A 125 10.56 9.75 -2.92
CA LYS A 125 10.71 9.36 -4.34
C LYS A 125 9.56 8.49 -4.91
N GLU A 126 8.49 8.25 -4.15
CA GLU A 126 7.28 7.58 -4.61
C GLU A 126 6.26 8.61 -5.14
N LEU A 127 5.58 8.31 -6.24
CA LEU A 127 4.42 9.07 -6.70
C LEU A 127 3.18 8.41 -6.13
N ILE A 128 2.33 9.21 -5.49
CA ILE A 128 1.11 8.73 -4.84
C ILE A 128 -0.06 9.39 -5.51
N LEU A 129 -0.97 8.58 -6.06
CA LEU A 129 -2.18 9.05 -6.71
C LEU A 129 -3.39 8.68 -5.85
N ARG A 130 -4.33 9.62 -5.69
CA ARG A 130 -5.59 9.40 -4.96
C ARG A 130 -6.76 9.82 -5.82
N PHE A 131 -7.65 8.88 -6.10
CA PHE A 131 -8.79 9.10 -7.00
C PHE A 131 -9.93 8.10 -6.76
N LYS A 132 -11.05 8.33 -7.44
CA LYS A 132 -12.16 7.37 -7.52
C LYS A 132 -11.94 6.43 -8.70
N ASN A 133 -11.85 5.13 -8.46
CA ASN A 133 -11.69 4.15 -9.54
C ASN A 133 -12.99 4.02 -10.37
N THR A 134 -12.99 3.16 -11.39
CA THR A 134 -14.16 2.97 -12.27
C THR A 134 -15.42 2.46 -11.56
N ARG A 135 -15.27 1.90 -10.35
CA ARG A 135 -16.37 1.45 -9.47
C ARG A 135 -16.79 2.53 -8.46
N GLN A 136 -16.28 3.77 -8.58
CA GLN A 136 -16.54 4.88 -7.66
C GLN A 136 -16.02 4.65 -6.22
N GLN A 137 -15.05 3.74 -6.06
CA GLN A 137 -14.39 3.49 -4.78
C GLN A 137 -13.14 4.35 -4.67
N ASP A 138 -12.79 4.76 -3.44
CA ASP A 138 -11.49 5.43 -3.22
C ASP A 138 -10.36 4.45 -3.49
N GLU A 139 -9.41 4.89 -4.29
CA GLU A 139 -8.19 4.16 -4.60
C GLU A 139 -6.98 5.06 -4.34
N ILE A 140 -5.97 4.48 -3.70
CA ILE A 140 -4.63 5.06 -3.62
C ILE A 140 -3.69 4.17 -4.40
N GLN A 141 -2.90 4.74 -5.30
CA GLN A 141 -1.82 4.05 -5.97
C GLN A 141 -0.49 4.63 -5.50
N VAL A 142 0.43 3.77 -5.10
CA VAL A 142 1.83 4.13 -4.87
C VAL A 142 2.61 3.61 -6.06
N LEU A 143 3.38 4.49 -6.70
CA LEU A 143 4.09 4.20 -7.93
C LEU A 143 5.59 4.46 -7.78
N HIS A 144 6.36 3.58 -8.41
CA HIS A 144 7.82 3.66 -8.48
C HIS A 144 8.25 4.08 -9.86
N LYS A 145 9.11 5.09 -9.92
CA LYS A 145 9.70 5.60 -11.15
C LYS A 145 10.72 4.63 -11.70
N LYS A 146 10.67 4.42 -13.01
CA LYS A 146 11.65 3.58 -13.73
C LYS A 146 13.07 4.10 -13.52
N GLY A 147 13.98 3.20 -13.15
CA GLY A 147 15.40 3.50 -13.00
C GLY A 147 15.78 4.27 -11.74
N VAL A 148 14.85 4.45 -10.79
CA VAL A 148 15.13 5.04 -9.47
C VAL A 148 15.44 3.94 -8.46
N ASP A 149 16.45 4.18 -7.63
CA ASP A 149 16.76 3.34 -6.48
C ASP A 149 15.93 3.75 -5.25
N TYR A 150 15.22 2.75 -4.72
CA TYR A 150 14.32 2.83 -3.57
C TYR A 150 14.93 2.20 -2.31
N SER A 151 16.22 1.84 -2.32
CA SER A 151 16.95 1.32 -1.16
C SER A 151 16.93 2.25 0.05
N SER A 152 16.68 3.55 -0.16
CA SER A 152 16.57 4.56 0.89
C SER A 152 15.19 4.60 1.58
N LEU A 153 14.19 3.87 1.07
CA LEU A 153 12.89 3.78 1.75
C LEU A 153 13.05 3.14 3.13
N ASP A 154 12.12 3.48 4.02
CA ASP A 154 12.10 2.88 5.34
C ASP A 154 12.07 1.34 5.22
N PRO A 155 12.90 0.62 6.01
CA PRO A 155 12.96 -0.83 5.99
C PRO A 155 11.60 -1.51 5.94
N PHE A 156 10.60 -1.01 6.67
CA PHE A 156 9.27 -1.58 6.78
C PHE A 156 8.48 -1.54 5.48
N VAL A 157 8.69 -0.53 4.63
CA VAL A 157 7.99 -0.40 3.35
C VAL A 157 8.37 -1.55 2.44
N GLY A 158 7.37 -2.25 1.91
CA GLY A 158 7.59 -3.43 1.07
C GLY A 158 6.55 -4.52 1.23
N TYR A 159 6.86 -5.67 0.64
CA TYR A 159 6.07 -6.88 0.73
C TYR A 159 6.81 -7.93 1.56
N TRP A 160 6.13 -8.44 2.57
CA TRP A 160 6.68 -9.41 3.51
C TRP A 160 5.84 -10.67 3.53
N GLN A 161 6.50 -11.82 3.50
CA GLN A 161 5.85 -13.13 3.60
C GLN A 161 6.22 -13.81 4.91
N MET A 162 5.22 -14.31 5.62
CA MET A 162 5.40 -14.97 6.90
C MET A 162 6.13 -16.30 6.69
N THR A 163 7.10 -16.58 7.54
CA THR A 163 7.86 -17.83 7.54
C THR A 163 7.49 -18.72 8.71
N LYS A 164 7.18 -18.12 9.86
CA LYS A 164 6.79 -18.82 11.09
C LYS A 164 6.10 -17.88 12.07
N ALA A 165 5.48 -18.46 13.09
CA ALA A 165 4.91 -17.75 14.23
C ALA A 165 5.28 -18.48 15.53
N THR A 166 5.40 -17.72 16.62
CA THR A 166 5.55 -18.26 17.98
C THR A 166 4.43 -17.79 18.88
N VAL A 167 4.03 -18.64 19.83
CA VAL A 167 3.11 -18.30 20.93
C VAL A 167 3.76 -18.77 22.22
N GLY A 168 4.30 -17.84 23.00
CA GLY A 168 5.18 -18.18 24.12
C GLY A 168 6.41 -18.96 23.64
N GLN A 169 6.58 -20.21 24.07
CA GLN A 169 7.69 -21.08 23.68
C GLN A 169 7.36 -22.01 22.49
N THR A 170 6.11 -22.05 22.05
CA THR A 170 5.68 -22.91 20.94
C THR A 170 5.93 -22.21 19.61
N GLU A 171 6.55 -22.90 18.66
CA GLU A 171 6.82 -22.42 17.30
C GLU A 171 6.03 -23.23 16.26
N ALA A 172 5.49 -22.54 15.25
CA ALA A 172 4.86 -23.14 14.08
C ALA A 172 5.41 -22.50 12.79
N THR A 173 5.88 -23.33 11.86
CA THR A 173 6.41 -22.89 10.57
C THR A 173 5.31 -22.87 9.51
N VAL A 174 5.33 -21.87 8.64
CA VAL A 174 4.43 -21.78 7.48
C VAL A 174 4.76 -22.89 6.49
N LYS A 175 3.73 -23.62 6.05
CA LYS A 175 3.84 -24.66 5.03
C LYS A 175 2.84 -24.38 3.91
N GLN A 176 3.30 -24.54 2.68
CA GLN A 176 2.46 -24.28 1.51
C GLN A 176 1.21 -25.18 1.53
N GLY A 177 0.04 -24.56 1.40
CA GLY A 177 -1.25 -25.25 1.40
C GLY A 177 -1.86 -25.51 2.78
N GLU A 178 -1.15 -25.22 3.87
CA GLU A 178 -1.70 -25.29 5.23
C GLU A 178 -2.37 -23.97 5.65
N CYS A 179 -3.17 -24.01 6.74
CA CYS A 179 -3.88 -22.83 7.21
C CYS A 179 -2.94 -21.69 7.61
N LEU A 180 -1.86 -21.98 8.34
CA LEU A 180 -0.95 -20.96 8.87
C LEU A 180 -0.20 -20.27 7.72
N ASN A 181 -0.62 -19.05 7.39
CA ASN A 181 0.03 -18.19 6.41
C ASN A 181 -0.16 -16.72 6.79
N GLY A 182 0.71 -15.85 6.30
CA GLY A 182 0.64 -14.42 6.59
C GLY A 182 1.43 -13.57 5.63
N GLU A 183 0.95 -12.36 5.39
CA GLU A 183 1.57 -11.40 4.49
C GLU A 183 1.43 -9.99 5.06
N VAL A 184 2.45 -9.15 4.89
CA VAL A 184 2.36 -7.72 5.14
C VAL A 184 2.62 -6.97 3.85
N VAL A 185 1.70 -6.09 3.47
CA VAL A 185 1.90 -5.12 2.40
C VAL A 185 1.99 -3.76 3.04
N ALA A 186 3.18 -3.15 3.06
CA ALA A 186 3.45 -1.89 3.70
C ALA A 186 3.84 -0.81 2.67
N SER A 187 3.32 0.39 2.89
CA SER A 187 3.62 1.62 2.17
C SER A 187 3.97 2.73 3.16
N SER A 188 4.43 3.87 2.64
CA SER A 188 4.74 5.09 3.41
C SER A 188 3.53 5.73 4.11
N PHE A 189 2.31 5.21 3.93
CA PHE A 189 1.06 5.69 4.56
C PHE A 189 0.44 4.71 5.54
N GLY A 190 0.68 3.42 5.32
CA GLY A 190 -0.10 2.39 5.95
C GLY A 190 0.38 1.01 5.54
N PHE A 191 -0.07 0.01 6.28
CA PHE A 191 0.17 -1.39 5.94
C PHE A 191 -1.09 -2.22 6.13
N THR A 192 -1.16 -3.36 5.46
CA THR A 192 -2.15 -4.38 5.73
C THR A 192 -1.47 -5.67 6.12
N LEU A 193 -1.89 -6.25 7.23
CA LEU A 193 -1.55 -7.58 7.70
C LEU A 193 -2.66 -8.55 7.28
N TYR A 194 -2.33 -9.44 6.36
CA TYR A 194 -3.16 -10.57 5.97
C TYR A 194 -2.71 -11.78 6.78
N LEU A 195 -3.63 -12.43 7.48
CA LEU A 195 -3.35 -13.67 8.17
C LEU A 195 -4.36 -14.73 7.78
N ASN A 196 -3.88 -15.95 7.67
CA ASN A 196 -4.69 -17.14 7.64
C ASN A 196 -4.20 -18.03 8.79
N VAL A 197 -5.09 -18.40 9.71
CA VAL A 197 -4.74 -19.15 10.92
C VAL A 197 -5.76 -20.27 11.16
N PRO A 198 -5.33 -21.42 11.72
CA PRO A 198 -6.27 -22.48 12.08
C PRO A 198 -7.13 -22.05 13.28
N GLU A 199 -8.45 -22.26 13.19
CA GLU A 199 -9.36 -22.19 14.33
C GLU A 199 -9.41 -23.53 15.08
N GLN A 200 -10.00 -23.53 16.28
CA GLN A 200 -10.19 -24.74 17.09
C GLN A 200 -10.97 -25.84 16.36
N SER A 201 -11.83 -25.46 15.40
CA SER A 201 -12.60 -26.37 14.54
C SER A 201 -11.77 -27.04 13.45
N GLY A 202 -10.50 -26.67 13.28
CA GLY A 202 -9.64 -27.10 12.18
C GLY A 202 -9.86 -26.33 10.87
N GLN A 203 -10.84 -25.42 10.81
CA GLN A 203 -11.04 -24.54 9.66
C GLN A 203 -10.01 -23.41 9.65
N CYS A 204 -9.63 -22.94 8.46
CA CYS A 204 -8.76 -21.77 8.34
C CYS A 204 -9.59 -20.48 8.38
N LYS A 205 -9.21 -19.54 9.24
CA LYS A 205 -9.78 -18.20 9.28
C LYS A 205 -8.83 -17.18 8.70
N LYS A 206 -9.35 -16.41 7.75
CA LYS A 206 -8.66 -15.25 7.17
C LYS A 206 -9.01 -14.00 7.96
N THR A 207 -8.01 -13.20 8.29
CA THR A 207 -8.18 -11.85 8.84
C THR A 207 -7.35 -10.87 8.03
N ILE A 208 -7.92 -9.69 7.79
CA ILE A 208 -7.30 -8.61 7.04
C ILE A 208 -7.38 -7.39 7.94
N ASN A 209 -6.22 -6.91 8.40
CA ASN A 209 -6.15 -5.76 9.28
C ASN A 209 -5.29 -4.69 8.61
N THR A 210 -5.87 -3.52 8.38
CA THR A 210 -5.22 -2.37 7.75
C THR A 210 -4.97 -1.31 8.81
N TYR A 211 -3.77 -0.75 8.81
CA TYR A 211 -3.35 0.27 9.76
C TYR A 211 -2.63 1.43 9.06
N GLU A 212 -2.77 2.62 9.62
CA GLU A 212 -1.88 3.75 9.38
C GLU A 212 -0.72 3.71 10.38
N TRP A 213 0.46 4.14 9.97
CA TRP A 213 1.64 4.11 10.83
C TRP A 213 2.55 5.33 10.64
N VAL A 214 3.33 5.62 11.68
CA VAL A 214 4.43 6.60 11.65
C VAL A 214 5.66 6.04 12.31
N LYS A 215 6.83 6.55 11.91
CA LYS A 215 8.10 6.28 12.60
C LYS A 215 8.55 7.51 13.34
N GLU A 216 8.92 7.32 14.60
CA GLU A 216 9.48 8.36 15.45
C GLU A 216 10.79 7.84 16.05
N GLY A 217 11.91 8.42 15.59
CA GLY A 217 13.23 7.86 15.86
C GLY A 217 13.34 6.43 15.30
N ASN A 218 13.58 5.46 16.18
CA ASN A 218 13.74 4.05 15.83
C ASN A 218 12.50 3.20 16.11
N LYS A 219 11.38 3.81 16.47
CA LYS A 219 10.15 3.13 16.86
C LYS A 219 9.04 3.39 15.85
N TYR A 220 8.16 2.41 15.71
CA TYR A 220 7.01 2.45 14.81
C TYR A 220 5.74 2.49 15.64
N TYR A 221 4.76 3.25 15.18
CA TYR A 221 3.50 3.44 15.89
C TYR A 221 2.32 3.28 14.94
N ASN A 222 1.31 2.54 15.38
CA ASN A 222 -0.02 2.54 14.78
C ASN A 222 -0.72 3.84 15.16
N VAL A 223 -1.19 4.58 14.16
CA VAL A 223 -1.92 5.86 14.33
C VAL A 223 -3.28 5.84 13.65
N THR A 224 -3.80 4.65 13.31
CA THR A 224 -5.11 4.49 12.68
C THR A 224 -6.23 5.14 13.51
N ASP A 225 -6.14 5.02 14.84
CA ASP A 225 -6.90 5.84 15.76
C ASP A 225 -5.98 6.93 16.33
N PRO A 226 -6.14 8.20 15.92
CA PRO A 226 -5.30 9.30 16.39
C PRO A 226 -5.34 9.51 17.91
N GLN A 227 -6.40 9.04 18.59
CA GLN A 227 -6.53 9.14 20.04
C GLN A 227 -5.80 8.01 20.77
N ASN A 228 -5.53 6.90 20.09
CA ASN A 228 -4.95 5.68 20.66
C ASN A 228 -3.73 5.25 19.84
N LYS A 229 -2.65 6.02 20.01
CA LYS A 229 -1.36 5.69 19.41
C LYS A 229 -0.72 4.50 20.15
N GLU A 230 -0.42 3.44 19.41
CA GLU A 230 0.15 2.20 19.95
C GLU A 230 1.50 1.87 19.31
N GLU A 231 2.49 1.46 20.11
CA GLU A 231 3.80 1.04 19.57
C GLU A 231 3.65 -0.30 18.83
N LEU A 232 4.11 -0.32 17.58
CA LEU A 232 4.26 -1.54 16.79
C LEU A 232 5.63 -2.14 17.12
N ALA A 233 5.65 -3.30 17.77
CA ALA A 233 6.87 -4.01 18.13
C ALA A 233 7.50 -4.69 16.90
N LEU A 234 7.96 -3.88 15.94
CA LEU A 234 8.65 -4.29 14.73
C LEU A 234 10.15 -4.37 14.99
N VAL A 235 10.76 -5.51 14.69
CA VAL A 235 12.20 -5.72 14.78
C VAL A 235 12.71 -6.20 13.42
N PHE A 236 13.70 -5.49 12.90
CA PHE A 236 14.35 -5.81 11.64
C PHE A 236 15.69 -6.48 11.89
N SER A 237 16.03 -7.49 11.08
CA SER A 237 17.32 -8.19 11.14
C SER A 237 17.79 -8.62 9.76
N GLU A 238 19.01 -9.18 9.69
CA GLU A 238 19.66 -9.62 8.44
C GLU A 238 19.62 -8.54 7.34
N ASN A 239 20.21 -7.37 7.62
CA ASN A 239 20.20 -6.22 6.70
C ASN A 239 18.78 -5.85 6.22
N ASN A 240 17.82 -5.84 7.14
CA ASN A 240 16.40 -5.50 6.90
C ASN A 240 15.67 -6.46 5.95
N THR A 241 16.19 -7.68 5.75
CA THR A 241 15.51 -8.72 4.96
C THR A 241 14.58 -9.59 5.79
N LYS A 242 14.67 -9.50 7.13
CA LYS A 242 13.80 -10.18 8.09
C LYS A 242 13.08 -9.17 8.96
N LEU A 243 11.82 -9.49 9.26
CA LEU A 243 10.96 -8.71 10.15
C LEU A 243 10.33 -9.66 11.17
N SER A 244 10.30 -9.27 12.43
CA SER A 244 9.37 -9.84 13.41
C SER A 244 8.41 -8.78 13.93
N TYR A 245 7.14 -9.16 14.08
CA TYR A 245 6.10 -8.35 14.70
C TYR A 245 5.52 -9.10 15.90
N SER A 246 5.57 -8.48 17.08
CA SER A 246 5.10 -9.09 18.32
C SER A 246 3.88 -8.37 18.88
N GLU A 247 2.91 -9.13 19.38
CA GLU A 247 1.72 -8.60 20.03
C GLU A 247 1.35 -9.44 21.25
N GLN A 248 0.95 -8.76 22.33
CA GLN A 248 0.54 -9.43 23.55
C GLN A 248 -0.94 -9.83 23.48
N THR A 249 -1.21 -11.13 23.35
CA THR A 249 -2.56 -11.67 23.29
C THR A 249 -3.01 -12.31 24.61
N GLN A 250 -4.25 -12.79 24.65
CA GLN A 250 -4.76 -13.62 25.75
C GLN A 250 -4.00 -14.95 25.88
N ASN A 251 -3.46 -15.46 24.77
CA ASN A 251 -2.71 -16.73 24.71
C ASN A 251 -1.21 -16.54 24.97
N GLY A 252 -0.78 -15.35 25.39
CA GLY A 252 0.62 -15.00 25.60
C GLY A 252 1.16 -14.08 24.49
N LEU A 253 2.47 -13.87 24.52
CA LEU A 253 3.17 -13.11 23.49
C LEU A 253 3.18 -13.91 22.19
N VAL A 254 2.53 -13.36 21.16
CA VAL A 254 2.57 -13.90 19.80
C VAL A 254 3.64 -13.13 19.04
N THR A 255 4.53 -13.83 18.34
CA THR A 255 5.48 -13.18 17.43
C THR A 255 5.39 -13.81 16.05
N LEU A 256 5.16 -12.98 15.04
CA LEU A 256 5.11 -13.36 13.65
C LEU A 256 6.45 -13.01 13.00
N TYR A 257 6.99 -13.90 12.19
CA TYR A 257 8.27 -13.72 11.51
C TYR A 257 8.07 -13.71 10.02
N PHE A 258 8.68 -12.76 9.33
CA PHE A 258 8.53 -12.54 7.91
C PHE A 258 9.88 -12.37 7.21
N THR A 259 9.90 -12.65 5.92
CA THR A 259 11.00 -12.34 5.00
C THR A 259 10.53 -11.33 3.96
N LYS A 260 11.39 -10.35 3.64
CA LYS A 260 11.12 -9.35 2.61
C LYS A 260 11.21 -10.01 1.23
N VAL A 261 10.21 -9.75 0.40
CA VAL A 261 10.14 -10.22 -0.99
C VAL A 261 10.41 -9.07 -1.96
N LYS A 262 9.93 -7.86 -1.61
CA LYS A 262 10.11 -6.61 -2.35
C LYS A 262 10.24 -5.45 -1.37
#